data_AF-A0A2V6VE84-F1
#
_entry.id   AF-A0A2V6VE84-F1
#
_cell.length_a   1.000
_cell.length_b   1.000
_cell.length_c   1.000
_cell.angle_alpha   90.00
_cell.angle_beta   90.00
_cell.angle_gamma   90.00
#
_symmetry.space_group_name_H-M   'P 1'
#
loop_
_entity.id
_entity.type
_entity.pdbx_description
1 polymer ?
#
loop_
_entity_poly.entity_id
_entity_poly.type
_entity_poly.pdbx_seq_one_letter_code
_entity_poly.pdbx_strand_id
1 'polypeptide(L)'
;MVRSSKFLKPGTSTIVTQSAFVTLAHGLIPGNTDGLEVYFFTKPITQAARADVLENGAKDLRNSDYAALVLYLDKQSKVGQVNLSYVVPGTTVARTAAWKRHELARFSTYKFDGKRLLLKSSGTYSEDAPEERLTLSWNVNLDLPVFERPKK
;
A
#
# COMPACT_ATOMS: atom_id res chain seq x y z
N MET A 1 2.19 -15.20 -5.67
CA MET A 1 1.81 -16.63 -5.73
C MET A 1 1.38 -17.07 -4.35
N VAL A 2 0.17 -17.60 -4.23
CA VAL A 2 -0.38 -18.20 -3.01
C VAL A 2 -0.27 -19.72 -3.15
N ARG A 3 0.40 -20.39 -2.21
CA ARG A 3 0.43 -21.85 -2.11
C ARG A 3 -0.63 -22.35 -1.14
N SER A 4 -0.78 -21.68 0.00
CA SER A 4 -1.86 -21.89 0.97
C SER A 4 -2.20 -20.57 1.66
N SER A 5 -3.47 -20.35 1.95
CA SER A 5 -3.94 -19.19 2.70
C SER A 5 -5.34 -19.50 3.22
N LYS A 6 -5.67 -18.96 4.39
CA LYS A 6 -7.04 -19.02 4.92
C LYS A 6 -8.02 -18.16 4.12
N PHE A 7 -7.50 -17.12 3.48
CA PHE A 7 -8.31 -16.05 2.88
C PHE A 7 -8.21 -16.00 1.35
N LEU A 8 -7.16 -16.59 0.78
CA LEU A 8 -6.83 -16.43 -0.62
C LEU A 8 -6.88 -17.75 -1.37
N LYS A 9 -7.38 -17.68 -2.60
CA LYS A 9 -7.33 -18.81 -3.52
C LYS A 9 -5.88 -19.12 -3.89
N PRO A 10 -5.44 -20.39 -3.85
CA PRO A 10 -4.14 -20.79 -4.36
C PRO A 10 -3.95 -20.39 -5.84
N GLY A 11 -2.72 -20.09 -6.20
CA GLY A 11 -2.34 -19.72 -7.57
C GLY A 11 -1.57 -18.41 -7.67
N THR A 12 -1.42 -17.93 -8.90
CA THR A 12 -0.77 -16.65 -9.20
C THR A 12 -1.82 -15.65 -9.67
N SER A 13 -1.90 -14.53 -8.95
CA SER A 13 -2.69 -13.37 -9.35
C SER A 13 -1.75 -12.19 -9.53
N THR A 14 -2.05 -11.35 -10.51
CA THR A 14 -1.31 -10.12 -10.81
C THR A 14 -2.29 -8.97 -10.90
N ILE A 15 -2.04 -7.90 -10.14
CA ILE A 15 -2.78 -6.64 -10.27
C ILE A 15 -1.99 -5.77 -11.24
N VAL A 16 -2.50 -5.60 -12.46
CA VAL A 16 -1.95 -4.65 -13.43
C VAL A 16 -2.59 -3.30 -13.20
N THR A 17 -1.79 -2.33 -12.79
CA THR A 17 -2.27 -1.03 -12.34
C THR A 17 -2.36 -0.06 -13.52
N GLN A 18 -3.50 0.60 -13.70
CA GLN A 18 -3.70 1.65 -14.70
C GLN A 18 -3.61 3.06 -14.11
N SER A 19 -3.85 3.22 -12.81
CA SER A 19 -3.69 4.49 -12.12
C SER A 19 -3.31 4.29 -10.66
N ALA A 20 -2.80 5.34 -10.03
CA ALA A 20 -2.51 5.36 -8.61
C ALA A 20 -2.91 6.72 -8.00
N PHE A 21 -3.18 6.71 -6.69
CA PHE A 21 -3.54 7.89 -5.92
C PHE A 21 -2.83 7.83 -4.57
N VAL A 22 -2.27 8.97 -4.14
CA VAL A 22 -1.45 9.02 -2.93
C VAL A 22 -2.09 9.97 -1.93
N THR A 23 -2.26 9.50 -0.70
CA THR A 23 -2.71 10.35 0.40
C THR A 23 -1.76 10.36 1.57
N LEU A 24 -1.64 11.50 2.24
CA LEU A 24 -1.07 11.58 3.58
C LEU A 24 -2.19 11.38 4.59
N ALA A 25 -2.09 10.30 5.36
CA ALA A 25 -3.02 9.99 6.44
C ALA A 25 -2.32 10.15 7.79
N HIS A 26 -3.04 10.73 8.75
CA HIS A 26 -2.57 10.92 10.11
C HIS A 26 -3.14 9.84 11.02
N GLY A 27 -2.37 9.45 12.03
CA GLY A 27 -2.84 8.55 13.08
C GLY A 27 -3.06 7.11 12.63
N LEU A 28 -2.27 6.64 11.67
CA LEU A 28 -2.28 5.24 11.25
C LEU A 28 -1.71 4.36 12.38
N ILE A 29 -2.30 3.18 12.53
CA ILE A 29 -1.78 2.11 13.42
C ILE A 29 -0.73 1.32 12.62
N PRO A 30 0.45 1.00 13.18
CA PRO A 30 0.82 1.10 14.60
C PRO A 30 1.31 2.48 15.05
N GLY A 31 0.97 2.86 16.28
CA GLY A 31 1.63 3.97 16.98
C GLY A 31 1.11 5.38 16.66
N ASN A 32 -0.05 5.51 16.01
CA ASN A 32 -0.66 6.80 15.67
C ASN A 32 0.30 7.68 14.84
N THR A 33 0.94 7.05 13.85
CA THR A 33 1.96 7.67 12.99
C THR A 33 1.35 8.21 11.71
N ASP A 34 2.04 9.16 11.09
CA ASP A 34 1.69 9.59 9.75
C ASP A 34 2.10 8.53 8.73
N GLY A 35 1.36 8.42 7.64
CA GLY A 35 1.75 7.53 6.56
C GLY A 35 1.25 7.96 5.21
N LEU A 36 2.02 7.60 4.19
CA LEU A 36 1.64 7.77 2.80
C LEU A 36 0.95 6.49 2.34
N GLU A 37 -0.35 6.58 2.07
CA GLU A 37 -1.13 5.51 1.48
C GLU A 37 -1.10 5.67 -0.04
N VAL A 38 -0.47 4.73 -0.72
CA VAL A 38 -0.42 4.65 -2.19
C VAL A 38 -1.42 3.60 -2.63
N TYR A 39 -2.55 4.04 -3.19
CA TYR A 39 -3.58 3.16 -3.74
C TYR A 39 -3.31 2.90 -5.21
N PHE A 40 -3.36 1.63 -5.61
CA PHE A 40 -3.14 1.16 -6.97
C PHE A 40 -4.43 0.57 -7.55
N PHE A 41 -4.87 1.11 -8.68
CA PHE A 41 -6.15 0.77 -9.30
C PHE A 41 -5.95 0.04 -10.62
N THR A 42 -6.76 -0.98 -10.87
CA THR A 42 -6.80 -1.71 -12.15
C THR A 42 -7.51 -0.94 -13.28
N LYS A 43 -8.10 0.21 -12.96
CA LYS A 43 -8.82 1.11 -13.87
C LYS A 43 -8.41 2.57 -13.60
N PRO A 44 -8.69 3.52 -14.50
CA PRO A 44 -8.47 4.93 -14.22
C PRO A 44 -9.31 5.38 -13.02
N ILE A 45 -8.68 6.06 -12.06
CA ILE A 45 -9.38 6.58 -10.88
C ILE A 45 -10.33 7.71 -11.27
N THR A 46 -11.59 7.62 -10.84
CA THR A 46 -12.61 8.65 -11.06
C THR A 46 -12.55 9.73 -9.98
N GLN A 47 -13.17 10.89 -10.23
CA GLN A 47 -13.29 11.94 -9.22
C GLN A 47 -14.06 11.45 -7.98
N ALA A 48 -15.12 10.67 -8.17
CA ALA A 48 -15.88 10.07 -7.06
C ALA A 48 -15.01 9.13 -6.21
N ALA A 49 -14.17 8.30 -6.83
CA ALA A 49 -13.25 7.43 -6.10
C ALA A 49 -12.19 8.23 -5.31
N ARG A 50 -11.69 9.35 -5.85
CA ARG A 50 -10.79 10.25 -5.11
C ARG A 50 -11.47 10.85 -3.89
N ALA A 51 -12.69 11.35 -4.04
CA ALA A 51 -13.47 11.90 -2.94
C ALA A 51 -13.70 10.84 -1.86
N ASP A 52 -14.08 9.61 -2.24
CA ASP A 52 -14.26 8.51 -1.29
C ASP A 52 -12.97 8.15 -0.52
N VAL A 53 -11.81 8.14 -1.19
CA VAL A 53 -10.52 7.95 -0.50
C VAL A 53 -10.30 9.04 0.55
N LEU A 54 -10.48 10.30 0.15
CA LEU A 54 -10.20 11.45 1.01
C LEU A 54 -11.16 11.52 2.20
N GLU A 55 -12.46 11.42 1.95
CA GLU A 55 -13.51 11.70 2.95
C GLU A 55 -13.90 10.44 3.75
N ASN A 56 -13.94 9.29 3.10
CA ASN A 56 -14.47 8.06 3.68
C ASN A 56 -13.41 7.00 3.99
N GLY A 57 -12.16 7.20 3.55
CA GLY A 57 -11.10 6.24 3.76
C GLY A 57 -11.24 4.99 2.89
N ALA A 58 -11.52 5.24 1.60
CA ALA A 58 -11.56 4.22 0.57
C ALA A 58 -12.65 3.16 0.83
N LYS A 59 -13.81 3.58 1.36
CA LYS A 59 -14.89 2.67 1.76
C LYS A 59 -15.46 1.94 0.56
N ASP A 60 -15.67 2.64 -0.54
CA ASP A 60 -16.19 2.04 -1.77
C ASP A 60 -15.15 1.16 -2.45
N LEU A 61 -13.87 1.54 -2.35
CA LEU A 61 -12.76 0.77 -2.90
C LEU A 61 -12.59 -0.60 -2.26
N ARG A 62 -12.97 -0.77 -0.98
CA ARG A 62 -12.97 -2.08 -0.30
C ARG A 62 -13.86 -3.13 -0.98
N ASN A 63 -14.79 -2.69 -1.84
CA ASN A 63 -15.65 -3.58 -2.61
C ASN A 63 -15.07 -3.93 -3.99
N SER A 64 -13.83 -3.51 -4.29
CA SER A 64 -13.16 -3.73 -5.58
C SER A 64 -11.75 -4.31 -5.38
N ASP A 65 -11.19 -4.87 -6.45
CA ASP A 65 -9.80 -5.33 -6.46
C ASP A 65 -8.85 -4.13 -6.51
N TYR A 66 -8.11 -3.91 -5.43
CA TYR A 66 -7.03 -2.93 -5.38
C TYR A 66 -5.86 -3.40 -4.53
N ALA A 67 -4.70 -2.79 -4.75
CA ALA A 67 -3.55 -2.91 -3.86
C ALA A 67 -3.27 -1.56 -3.21
N ALA A 68 -2.76 -1.58 -1.99
CA ALA A 68 -2.26 -0.40 -1.32
C ALA A 68 -0.85 -0.66 -0.76
N LEU A 69 0.03 0.31 -0.95
CA LEU A 69 1.33 0.35 -0.29
C LEU A 69 1.32 1.50 0.71
N VAL A 70 1.51 1.19 1.99
CA VAL A 70 1.51 2.19 3.06
C VAL A 70 2.94 2.37 3.56
N LEU A 71 3.47 3.57 3.42
CA LEU A 71 4.77 3.97 3.97
C LEU A 71 4.54 4.69 5.29
N TYR A 72 4.83 4.04 6.41
CA TYR A 72 4.73 4.65 7.73
C TYR A 72 5.95 5.55 7.98
N LEU A 73 5.66 6.79 8.36
CA LEU A 73 6.64 7.84 8.51
C LEU A 73 6.96 8.08 9.98
N ASP A 74 8.24 8.29 10.28
CA ASP A 74 8.68 8.80 11.57
C ASP A 74 8.53 10.34 11.63
N LYS A 75 8.90 10.92 12.79
CA LYS A 75 8.86 12.39 13.01
C LYS A 75 9.78 13.19 12.07
N GLN A 76 10.69 12.53 11.37
CA GLN A 76 11.61 13.12 10.39
C GLN A 76 11.16 12.82 8.95
N SER A 77 9.92 12.33 8.77
CA SER A 77 9.36 11.90 7.50
C SER A 77 10.15 10.78 6.81
N LYS A 78 10.87 9.97 7.57
CA LYS A 78 11.56 8.77 7.05
C LYS A 78 10.67 7.56 7.16
N VAL A 79 10.78 6.66 6.19
CA VAL A 79 10.03 5.40 6.18
C VAL A 79 10.61 4.45 7.24
N GLY A 80 9.81 4.16 8.28
CA GLY A 80 10.17 3.19 9.33
C GLY A 80 9.57 1.80 9.09
N GLN A 81 8.44 1.73 8.38
CA GLN A 81 7.75 0.49 8.05
C GLN A 81 7.00 0.64 6.72
N VAL A 82 6.91 -0.45 5.97
CA VAL A 82 6.12 -0.54 4.76
C VAL A 82 5.16 -1.72 4.85
N ASN A 83 3.87 -1.43 4.69
CA ASN A 83 2.86 -2.46 4.54
C ASN A 83 2.41 -2.55 3.09
N LEU A 84 2.28 -3.78 2.60
CA LEU A 84 1.63 -4.08 1.34
C LEU A 84 0.30 -4.76 1.65
N SER A 85 -0.77 -4.15 1.18
CA SER A 85 -2.12 -4.65 1.28
C SER A 85 -2.66 -4.95 -0.11
N TYR A 86 -3.44 -6.01 -0.23
CA TYR A 86 -4.24 -6.27 -1.41
C TYR A 86 -5.63 -6.73 -0.97
N VAL A 87 -6.62 -6.18 -1.63
CA VAL A 87 -8.02 -6.47 -1.39
C VAL A 87 -8.52 -7.32 -2.54
N VAL A 88 -9.08 -8.47 -2.18
CA VAL A 88 -9.98 -9.25 -3.02
C VAL A 88 -11.39 -9.10 -2.44
N PRO A 89 -12.47 -9.29 -3.21
CA PRO A 89 -13.80 -8.98 -2.73
C PRO A 89 -14.11 -9.76 -1.46
N GLY A 90 -14.41 -9.04 -0.37
CA GLY A 90 -14.70 -9.60 0.95
C GLY A 90 -13.48 -9.90 1.85
N THR A 91 -12.23 -9.68 1.41
CA THR A 91 -11.06 -9.85 2.30
C THR A 91 -9.91 -8.89 1.95
N THR A 92 -9.43 -8.17 2.96
CA THR A 92 -8.17 -7.40 2.89
C THR A 92 -7.06 -8.21 3.53
N VAL A 93 -5.99 -8.47 2.78
CA VAL A 93 -4.77 -9.07 3.31
C VAL A 93 -3.69 -8.00 3.34
N ALA A 94 -3.18 -7.70 4.53
CA ALA A 94 -2.08 -6.78 4.76
C ALA A 94 -0.85 -7.51 5.29
N ARG A 95 0.33 -7.18 4.79
CA ARG A 95 1.61 -7.72 5.25
C ARG A 95 2.64 -6.62 5.45
N THR A 96 3.37 -6.67 6.55
CA THR A 96 4.56 -5.84 6.75
C THR A 96 5.66 -6.33 5.82
N ALA A 97 5.80 -5.67 4.67
CA ALA A 97 6.74 -6.06 3.62
C ALA A 97 8.17 -5.61 3.92
N ALA A 98 8.33 -4.55 4.72
CA ALA A 98 9.64 -4.10 5.19
C ALA A 98 9.53 -3.35 6.53
N TRP A 99 10.43 -3.64 7.45
CA TRP A 99 10.61 -2.89 8.71
C TRP A 99 12.06 -2.96 9.22
N LYS A 100 12.82 -3.97 8.81
CA LYS A 100 14.27 -4.04 9.10
C LYS A 100 15.04 -3.15 8.13
N ARG A 101 16.19 -2.64 8.57
CA ARG A 101 17.04 -1.74 7.77
C ARG A 101 17.37 -2.25 6.36
N HIS A 102 17.69 -3.53 6.21
CA HIS A 102 18.01 -4.12 4.90
C HIS A 102 16.78 -4.30 3.99
N GLU A 103 15.58 -4.46 4.57
CA GLU A 103 14.32 -4.52 3.82
C GLU A 103 13.93 -3.12 3.35
N LEU A 104 14.05 -2.12 4.23
CA LEU A 104 13.78 -0.71 3.95
C LEU A 104 14.72 -0.13 2.88
N ALA A 105 15.92 -0.69 2.71
CA ALA A 105 16.85 -0.29 1.64
C ALA A 105 16.24 -0.40 0.22
N ARG A 106 15.22 -1.24 0.03
CA ARG A 106 14.45 -1.36 -1.22
C ARG A 106 13.57 -0.15 -1.52
N PHE A 107 13.36 0.72 -0.53
CA PHE A 107 12.57 1.95 -0.61
C PHE A 107 13.47 3.19 -0.53
N SER A 108 14.79 3.04 -0.73
CA SER A 108 15.80 4.11 -0.58
C SER A 108 15.64 5.28 -1.56
N THR A 109 14.92 5.09 -2.68
CA THR A 109 14.61 6.14 -3.64
C THR A 109 13.45 7.04 -3.21
N TYR A 110 12.77 6.68 -2.11
CA TYR A 110 11.70 7.46 -1.52
C TYR A 110 12.12 8.91 -1.29
N LYS A 111 11.32 9.84 -1.81
CA LYS A 111 11.38 11.26 -1.45
C LYS A 111 9.97 11.80 -1.30
N PHE A 112 9.75 12.56 -0.23
CA PHE A 112 8.51 13.26 0.03
C PHE A 112 8.83 14.67 0.50
N ASP A 113 8.24 15.66 -0.17
CA ASP A 113 8.48 17.09 0.10
C ASP A 113 7.28 17.77 0.80
N GLY A 114 6.33 16.99 1.29
CA GLY A 114 5.05 17.49 1.84
C GLY A 114 3.92 17.54 0.82
N LYS A 115 4.22 17.54 -0.49
CA LYS A 115 3.20 17.70 -1.56
C LYS A 115 3.29 16.64 -2.65
N ARG A 116 4.44 15.99 -2.82
CA ARG A 116 4.71 15.07 -3.90
C ARG A 116 5.55 13.89 -3.41
N LEU A 117 5.19 12.69 -3.87
CA LEU A 117 5.89 11.46 -3.57
C LEU A 117 6.62 10.97 -4.82
N LEU A 118 7.95 10.85 -4.71
CA LEU A 118 8.78 10.09 -5.63
C LEU A 118 9.12 8.74 -4.99
N LEU A 119 8.83 7.64 -5.70
CA LEU A 119 9.14 6.30 -5.22
C LEU A 119 9.46 5.36 -6.38
N LYS A 120 10.64 4.75 -6.35
CA LYS A 120 11.03 3.64 -7.23
C LYS A 120 11.49 2.43 -6.40
N SER A 121 10.67 1.39 -6.34
CA SER A 121 10.94 0.20 -5.53
C SER A 121 10.46 -1.05 -6.23
N SER A 122 11.30 -2.09 -6.25
CA SER A 122 10.91 -3.44 -6.63
C SER A 122 11.37 -4.41 -5.56
N GLY A 123 10.60 -5.45 -5.32
CA GLY A 123 10.96 -6.45 -4.32
C GLY A 123 9.98 -7.58 -4.20
N THR A 124 10.33 -8.52 -3.33
CA THR A 124 9.51 -9.66 -2.98
C THR A 124 9.43 -9.82 -1.46
N TYR A 125 8.28 -10.26 -1.00
CA TYR A 125 8.03 -10.68 0.36
C TYR A 125 7.50 -12.11 0.30
N SER A 126 8.02 -12.98 1.15
CA SER A 126 7.56 -14.37 1.25
C SER A 126 7.22 -14.68 2.69
N GLU A 127 6.12 -15.41 2.86
CA GLU A 127 5.69 -15.97 4.12
C GLU A 127 5.57 -17.48 3.93
N ASP A 128 6.17 -18.23 4.85
CA ASP A 128 6.11 -19.69 4.89
C ASP A 128 5.69 -20.14 6.29
N ALA A 129 4.49 -19.75 6.67
CA ALA A 129 3.85 -20.18 7.91
C ALA A 129 2.91 -21.37 7.63
N PRO A 130 2.62 -22.23 8.63
CA PRO A 130 1.76 -23.41 8.44
C PRO A 130 0.40 -23.10 7.80
N GLU A 131 -0.23 -21.98 8.16
CA GLU A 131 -1.56 -21.58 7.67
C GLU A 131 -1.50 -20.61 6.48
N GLU A 132 -0.33 -20.02 6.21
CA GLU A 132 -0.15 -19.01 5.18
C GLU A 132 1.20 -19.18 4.48
N ARG A 133 1.14 -19.64 3.23
CA ARG A 133 2.30 -19.75 2.35
C ARG A 133 2.07 -18.92 1.11
N LEU A 134 2.71 -17.76 1.05
CA LEU A 134 2.54 -16.84 -0.05
C LEU A 134 3.83 -16.12 -0.40
N THR A 135 3.85 -15.58 -1.61
CA THR A 135 4.88 -14.66 -2.08
C THR A 135 4.20 -13.50 -2.78
N LEU A 136 4.50 -12.30 -2.31
CA LEU A 136 4.11 -11.02 -2.90
C LEU A 136 5.31 -10.44 -3.62
N SER A 137 5.06 -9.86 -4.79
CA SER A 137 6.08 -9.15 -5.55
C SER A 137 5.52 -7.80 -5.95
N TRP A 138 6.35 -6.77 -5.93
CA TRP A 138 5.98 -5.43 -6.38
C TRP A 138 7.03 -4.86 -7.32
N ASN A 139 6.57 -3.97 -8.19
CA ASN A 139 7.39 -3.10 -9.00
C ASN A 139 6.67 -1.75 -9.11
N VAL A 140 7.21 -0.74 -8.42
CA VAL A 140 6.61 0.56 -8.23
C VAL A 140 7.58 1.61 -8.78
N ASN A 141 7.08 2.51 -9.62
CA ASN A 141 7.79 3.67 -10.11
C ASN A 141 6.79 4.82 -10.24
N LEU A 142 6.78 5.72 -9.27
CA LEU A 142 5.76 6.77 -9.12
C LEU A 142 6.41 8.11 -8.87
N ASP A 143 5.79 9.13 -9.45
CA ASP A 143 6.04 10.54 -9.20
C ASP A 143 4.69 11.27 -9.19
N LEU A 144 4.06 11.35 -8.01
CA LEU A 144 2.64 11.71 -7.87
C LEU A 144 2.41 12.77 -6.79
N PRO A 145 1.42 13.67 -6.98
CA PRO A 145 0.98 14.55 -5.92
C PRO A 145 0.38 13.76 -4.75
N VAL A 146 0.55 14.29 -3.54
CA VAL A 146 0.05 13.76 -2.28
C VAL A 146 -1.09 14.66 -1.79
N PHE A 147 -2.20 14.03 -1.41
CA PHE A 147 -3.37 14.72 -0.90
C PHE A 147 -3.55 14.43 0.59
N GLU A 148 -3.72 15.47 1.40
CA GLU A 148 -3.99 15.28 2.83
C GLU A 148 -5.41 14.76 3.03
N ARG A 149 -5.54 13.72 3.87
CA ARG A 149 -6.85 13.29 4.34
C ARG A 149 -7.29 14.18 5.50
N PRO A 150 -8.55 14.65 5.51
CA PRO A 150 -9.10 15.36 6.66
C PRO A 150 -8.91 14.51 7.93
N LYS A 151 -8.40 15.14 8.99
CA LYS A 151 -8.36 14.51 10.32
C LYS A 151 -9.81 14.24 10.75
N LYS A 152 -10.13 12.98 11.05
CA LYS A 152 -11.41 12.60 11.67
C LYS A 152 -11.34 12.80 13.17
#